data_AF-A0A8T3S0L3-F1
#
_entry.id   AF-A0A8T3S0L3-F1
#
_cell.length_a   1.000
_cell.length_b   1.000
_cell.length_c   1.000
_cell.angle_alpha   90.00
_cell.angle_beta   90.00
_cell.angle_gamma   90.00
#
_symmetry.space_group_name_H-M   'P 1'
#
loop_
_entity.id
_entity.type
_entity.pdbx_description
1 polymer ?
#
loop_
_entity_poly.entity_id
_entity_poly.type
_entity_poly.pdbx_seq_one_letter_code
_entity_poly.pdbx_strand_id
1 'polypeptide(L)'
;MLQHEMIGGASTEALSKYHFIDAHGSAFDQMKTIQANYSPETMMLRHISGRAYQSYSTQDTCHITNGVAFAFTGPVSQGGPRSTGCDVFAGHWLYKAGTTLSQPIDAGALSLRVADASKIKAGQYVVIYNAPAGSFNNAEHAKVVSSNPSDGTITLQARGYKSNAVSHGAGSIVAQHVLGQGSDSRLWAYNMSSVSPRDGNNKTFGQFYADWLQKNLMKTKSGETTGAEVAGVLFDADFYFELASAAPDTNNDLVKDDGLSSAGVNWLGDGLDAFYQMVADRLPNHYVLSGVHDGRGYASAHGAQMENWLDYGNGDFNSNPKYLQLNAMVANYLFNMGARSRNGGFTHNLTKTPTRLYPGNGAQPASNAPFRMGLALTLMDDGYFGTHSRYTPDGWWDEYAVDVTPGSPNYGTAVPKSDVSRVHQHRGWLGRPVAPFTRVYDDTKFAPQQSLLYDGLFNSILGNWSSKGVQISRVTSGQVEGAGALLASTMSPYGRDLGAAKIQ
;
A
#
# COMPACT_ATOMS: atom_id res chain seq x y z
N MET A 1 3.61 13.34 -8.50
CA MET A 1 2.14 13.32 -8.40
C MET A 1 1.65 12.25 -9.36
N LEU A 2 1.01 11.24 -8.78
CA LEU A 2 0.56 10.00 -9.40
C LEU A 2 -0.95 10.15 -9.68
N GLN A 3 -1.49 9.62 -10.78
CA GLN A 3 -2.77 10.07 -11.38
C GLN A 3 -4.03 9.23 -11.08
N HIS A 4 -3.97 8.34 -10.10
CA HIS A 4 -5.04 7.38 -9.76
C HIS A 4 -5.35 7.44 -8.28
N GLU A 5 -4.41 7.98 -7.50
CA GLU A 5 -4.75 9.07 -6.58
C GLU A 5 -5.39 10.18 -7.43
N MET A 6 -6.60 10.65 -7.14
CA MET A 6 -7.23 11.78 -7.88
C MET A 6 -6.38 13.07 -7.86
N ILE A 7 -5.33 13.10 -8.67
CA ILE A 7 -4.28 14.12 -8.75
C ILE A 7 -3.86 14.27 -10.24
N GLY A 8 -4.65 13.71 -11.17
CA GLY A 8 -4.25 13.52 -12.56
C GLY A 8 -4.87 14.38 -13.64
N GLY A 9 -5.49 15.52 -13.33
CA GLY A 9 -6.02 16.40 -14.37
C GLY A 9 -7.16 15.80 -15.22
N ALA A 10 -7.58 14.57 -14.91
CA ALA A 10 -8.81 13.97 -15.40
C ALA A 10 -10.01 14.78 -14.90
N SER A 11 -11.02 14.96 -15.74
CA SER A 11 -12.27 15.58 -15.30
C SER A 11 -13.03 14.64 -14.36
N THR A 12 -13.90 15.21 -13.53
CA THR A 12 -14.85 14.45 -12.69
C THR A 12 -15.68 13.48 -13.54
N GLU A 13 -16.11 13.89 -14.73
CA GLU A 13 -16.83 13.04 -15.68
C GLU A 13 -15.98 11.86 -16.18
N ALA A 14 -14.71 12.09 -16.52
CA ALA A 14 -13.80 11.03 -16.95
C ALA A 14 -13.58 9.99 -15.84
N LEU A 15 -13.35 10.46 -14.62
CA LEU A 15 -13.19 9.59 -13.44
C LEU A 15 -14.47 8.84 -13.09
N SER A 16 -15.64 9.43 -13.35
CA SER A 16 -16.93 8.78 -13.07
C SER A 16 -17.15 7.47 -13.82
N LYS A 17 -16.36 7.16 -14.85
CA LYS A 17 -16.44 5.89 -15.58
C LYS A 17 -16.00 4.70 -14.74
N TYR A 18 -15.12 4.92 -13.76
CA TYR A 18 -14.57 3.87 -12.92
C TYR A 18 -15.52 3.47 -11.79
N HIS A 19 -15.55 2.17 -11.48
CA HIS A 19 -16.33 1.63 -10.36
C HIS A 19 -15.62 1.83 -9.02
N PHE A 20 -14.30 1.79 -9.01
CA PHE A 20 -13.47 2.04 -7.84
C PHE A 20 -12.50 3.17 -8.13
N ILE A 21 -12.38 4.09 -7.17
CA ILE A 21 -11.37 5.15 -7.19
C ILE A 21 -10.69 5.17 -5.83
N ASP A 22 -9.37 5.05 -5.81
CA ASP A 22 -8.61 5.35 -4.61
C ASP A 22 -8.34 6.85 -4.52
N ALA A 23 -8.56 7.43 -3.35
CA ALA A 23 -8.45 8.87 -3.16
C ALA A 23 -7.82 9.20 -1.82
N HIS A 24 -6.86 10.12 -1.85
CA HIS A 24 -6.39 10.81 -0.65
C HIS A 24 -7.45 11.78 -0.13
N GLY A 25 -7.37 12.13 1.15
CA GLY A 25 -8.32 13.04 1.79
C GLY A 25 -8.42 14.42 1.12
N SER A 26 -7.43 14.82 0.32
CA SER A 26 -7.44 16.07 -0.46
C SER A 26 -8.40 16.06 -1.64
N ALA A 27 -8.88 14.90 -2.07
CA ALA A 27 -9.68 14.74 -3.29
C ALA A 27 -11.14 14.37 -3.00
N PHE A 28 -11.54 14.32 -1.73
CA PHE A 28 -12.88 13.89 -1.31
C PHE A 28 -14.02 14.76 -1.87
N ASP A 29 -13.81 16.06 -2.08
CA ASP A 29 -14.84 16.93 -2.69
C ASP A 29 -15.12 16.59 -4.15
N GLN A 30 -14.08 16.20 -4.90
CA GLN A 30 -14.24 15.72 -6.26
C GLN A 30 -14.96 14.36 -6.26
N MET A 31 -14.67 13.47 -5.31
CA MET A 31 -15.39 12.19 -5.17
C MET A 31 -16.86 12.38 -4.85
N LYS A 32 -17.16 13.31 -3.94
CA LYS A 32 -18.53 13.73 -3.66
C LYS A 32 -19.25 14.20 -4.92
N THR A 33 -18.55 14.96 -5.79
CA THR A 33 -19.13 15.42 -7.06
C THR A 33 -19.37 14.28 -8.03
N ILE A 34 -18.45 13.30 -8.13
CA ILE A 34 -18.64 12.09 -8.93
C ILE A 34 -19.90 11.35 -8.47
N GLN A 35 -19.98 11.03 -7.18
CA GLN A 35 -21.08 10.26 -6.60
C GLN A 35 -22.42 11.00 -6.68
N ALA A 36 -22.45 12.31 -6.46
CA ALA A 36 -23.70 13.06 -6.48
C ALA A 36 -24.24 13.32 -7.90
N ASN A 37 -23.35 13.60 -8.87
CA ASN A 37 -23.76 14.19 -10.15
C ASN A 37 -23.55 13.27 -11.36
N TYR A 38 -22.69 12.26 -11.25
CA TYR A 38 -22.32 11.44 -12.40
C TYR A 38 -22.60 9.96 -12.19
N SER A 39 -22.28 9.45 -11.00
CA SER A 39 -22.15 8.01 -10.77
C SER A 39 -22.28 7.67 -9.27
N PRO A 40 -23.52 7.63 -8.73
CA PRO A 40 -23.77 7.29 -7.33
C PRO A 40 -23.18 5.96 -6.87
N GLU A 41 -23.01 5.02 -7.79
CA GLU A 41 -22.47 3.68 -7.55
C GLU A 41 -20.93 3.60 -7.59
N THR A 42 -20.22 4.70 -7.89
CA THR A 42 -18.75 4.72 -7.80
C THR A 42 -18.34 4.61 -6.34
N MET A 43 -17.58 3.56 -6.03
CA MET A 43 -17.00 3.31 -4.73
C MET A 43 -15.66 4.04 -4.58
N MET A 44 -15.45 4.65 -3.41
CA MET A 44 -14.18 5.27 -3.05
C MET A 44 -13.43 4.43 -2.02
N LEU A 45 -12.14 4.19 -2.26
CA LEU A 45 -11.23 3.69 -1.24
C LEU A 45 -10.38 4.85 -0.73
N ARG A 46 -10.36 5.08 0.58
CA ARG A 46 -9.42 6.03 1.17
C ARG A 46 -8.01 5.48 1.04
N HIS A 47 -7.18 6.15 0.26
CA HIS A 47 -5.76 5.82 0.14
C HIS A 47 -4.99 6.39 1.33
N ILE A 48 -4.25 5.56 2.06
CA ILE A 48 -3.34 5.99 3.13
C ILE A 48 -2.03 5.18 3.11
N SER A 49 -0.94 5.80 3.55
CA SER A 49 0.30 5.08 3.81
C SER A 49 0.17 4.25 5.08
N GLY A 50 0.41 2.93 4.97
CA GLY A 50 0.29 2.03 6.12
C GLY A 50 1.41 2.16 7.15
N ARG A 51 2.60 2.62 6.75
CA ARG A 51 3.80 2.54 7.60
C ARG A 51 4.75 3.72 7.58
N ALA A 52 4.44 4.80 6.86
CA ALA A 52 5.32 5.96 6.82
C ALA A 52 4.55 7.29 6.87
N TYR A 53 5.18 8.29 7.47
CA TYR A 53 4.70 9.66 7.41
C TYR A 53 5.01 10.27 6.03
N GLN A 54 3.96 10.48 5.23
CA GLN A 54 4.08 11.05 3.88
C GLN A 54 3.65 12.53 3.78
N SER A 55 3.04 13.10 4.82
CA SER A 55 2.56 14.50 4.80
C SER A 55 3.67 15.53 5.13
N TYR A 56 4.95 15.19 5.01
CA TYR A 56 6.06 16.11 5.26
C TYR A 56 6.19 17.22 4.20
N SER A 57 5.57 17.02 3.04
CA SER A 57 5.53 17.95 1.92
C SER A 57 4.33 18.90 1.97
N THR A 58 3.37 18.68 2.88
CA THR A 58 2.20 19.55 3.01
C THR A 58 2.56 20.81 3.81
N GLN A 59 2.08 21.96 3.34
CA GLN A 59 2.30 23.24 4.04
C GLN A 59 1.66 23.24 5.43
N ASP A 60 0.47 22.63 5.56
CA ASP A 60 -0.14 22.33 6.85
C ASP A 60 0.25 20.92 7.28
N THR A 61 1.04 20.85 8.35
CA THR A 61 1.52 19.59 8.94
C THR A 61 0.44 18.80 9.69
N CYS A 62 -0.74 19.40 9.86
CA CYS A 62 -1.93 18.85 10.49
C CYS A 62 -2.99 18.51 9.42
N HIS A 63 -2.59 17.96 8.27
CA HIS A 63 -3.50 17.49 7.22
C HIS A 63 -3.57 15.96 7.14
N ILE A 64 -4.78 15.42 6.96
CA ILE A 64 -5.05 13.99 6.71
C ILE A 64 -5.28 13.68 5.27
N THR A 65 -4.27 13.97 4.47
CA THR A 65 -4.29 13.53 3.09
C THR A 65 -3.90 12.05 3.00
N ASN A 66 -2.71 11.69 3.48
CA ASN A 66 -2.06 10.43 3.15
C ASN A 66 -1.86 9.48 4.35
N GLY A 67 -2.44 9.78 5.51
CA GLY A 67 -2.24 9.01 6.75
C GLY A 67 -2.29 9.89 8.00
N VAL A 68 -1.75 9.39 9.12
CA VAL A 68 -1.67 10.13 10.38
C VAL A 68 -0.89 11.43 10.18
N ALA A 69 -1.51 12.57 10.49
CA ALA A 69 -0.82 13.85 10.46
C ALA A 69 0.18 13.95 11.61
N PHE A 70 1.20 14.78 11.44
CA PHE A 70 2.26 14.94 12.43
C PHE A 70 2.72 16.39 12.44
N ALA A 71 2.21 17.16 13.41
CA ALA A 71 2.60 18.53 13.66
C ALA A 71 3.63 18.65 14.78
N PHE A 72 3.50 17.80 15.81
CA PHE A 72 4.30 17.89 17.03
C PHE A 72 4.51 16.53 17.70
N THR A 73 5.50 16.41 18.59
CA THR A 73 5.76 15.24 19.44
C THR A 73 5.80 15.65 20.91
N GLY A 74 5.16 14.85 21.77
CA GLY A 74 5.26 14.94 23.22
C GLY A 74 4.98 13.60 23.93
N PRO A 75 5.14 13.53 25.26
CA PRO A 75 5.12 12.27 26.02
C PRO A 75 3.77 11.53 26.00
N VAL A 76 2.66 12.27 25.80
CA VAL A 76 1.28 11.75 25.73
C VAL A 76 0.62 12.08 24.39
N SER A 77 1.42 12.49 23.42
CA SER A 77 0.91 13.19 22.25
C SER A 77 0.33 12.17 21.27
N GLN A 78 -0.98 12.19 21.05
CA GLN A 78 -1.63 11.30 20.09
C GLN A 78 -2.76 12.03 19.37
N GLY A 79 -2.70 12.08 18.05
CA GLY A 79 -3.80 12.54 17.22
C GLY A 79 -3.39 12.73 15.76
N GLY A 80 -4.36 12.58 14.87
CA GLY A 80 -4.34 13.31 13.61
C GLY A 80 -5.43 14.38 13.62
N PRO A 81 -5.62 15.10 12.52
CA PRO A 81 -6.37 16.32 12.44
C PRO A 81 -7.80 16.15 12.88
N ARG A 82 -8.31 17.29 13.37
CA ARG A 82 -8.99 17.38 14.67
C ARG A 82 -10.28 16.54 14.72
N SER A 83 -10.63 15.96 15.87
CA SER A 83 -10.88 16.64 17.17
C SER A 83 -10.26 15.92 18.40
N THR A 84 -9.06 16.22 18.92
CA THR A 84 -8.21 17.42 18.86
C THR A 84 -6.72 17.07 19.01
N GLY A 85 -5.84 17.67 18.18
CA GLY A 85 -4.38 17.52 18.18
C GLY A 85 -3.85 16.93 16.87
N CYS A 86 -2.57 17.08 16.55
CA CYS A 86 -1.91 16.44 15.40
C CYS A 86 -0.57 15.84 15.82
N ASP A 87 -0.53 15.39 17.06
CA ASP A 87 0.72 15.08 17.70
C ASP A 87 0.95 13.58 17.71
N VAL A 88 2.19 13.15 17.54
CA VAL A 88 2.56 11.74 17.51
C VAL A 88 3.61 11.47 18.57
N PHE A 89 3.30 10.52 19.46
CA PHE A 89 4.16 10.11 20.55
C PHE A 89 5.50 9.64 19.99
N ALA A 90 6.60 10.08 20.59
CA ALA A 90 7.92 9.79 20.05
C ALA A 90 8.16 8.28 19.88
N GLY A 91 7.69 7.46 20.83
CA GLY A 91 7.85 6.00 20.75
C GLY A 91 7.04 5.30 19.66
N HIS A 92 6.16 6.01 18.96
CA HIS A 92 5.39 5.46 17.84
C HIS A 92 6.14 5.53 16.50
N TRP A 93 7.29 6.20 16.46
CA TRP A 93 8.21 6.15 15.33
C TRP A 93 9.16 4.95 15.47
N LEU A 94 9.65 4.46 14.33
CA LEU A 94 10.63 3.39 14.30
C LEU A 94 12.05 3.97 14.30
N TYR A 95 12.90 3.47 15.20
CA TYR A 95 14.27 3.92 15.37
C TYR A 95 15.26 2.79 15.12
N LYS A 96 16.51 3.16 14.85
CA LYS A 96 17.67 2.28 14.97
C LYS A 96 18.13 2.23 16.42
N ALA A 97 18.80 1.15 16.78
CA ALA A 97 19.50 1.05 18.06
C ALA A 97 20.38 2.29 18.30
N GLY A 98 20.03 3.05 19.33
CA GLY A 98 20.61 4.36 19.60
C GLY A 98 21.98 4.32 20.30
N THR A 99 22.42 5.51 20.68
CA THR A 99 23.56 5.76 21.56
C THR A 99 23.12 6.64 22.73
N THR A 100 24.02 6.95 23.65
CA THR A 100 23.75 7.84 24.79
C THR A 100 24.58 9.11 24.71
N LEU A 101 24.05 10.22 25.22
CA LEU A 101 24.82 11.42 25.50
C LEU A 101 25.90 11.11 26.52
N SER A 102 27.16 11.41 26.23
CA SER A 102 28.25 11.29 27.20
C SER A 102 28.39 12.52 28.10
N GLN A 103 27.73 13.62 27.73
CA GLN A 103 27.69 14.88 28.49
C GLN A 103 26.27 15.49 28.45
N PRO A 104 25.86 16.25 29.48
CA PRO A 104 24.60 16.98 29.43
C PRO A 104 24.64 18.07 28.35
N ILE A 105 23.48 18.41 27.82
CA ILE A 105 23.28 19.47 26.83
C ILE A 105 22.12 20.39 27.26
N ASP A 106 22.26 21.69 27.03
CA ASP A 106 21.12 22.63 27.14
C ASP A 106 20.28 22.63 25.85
N ALA A 107 19.17 23.34 25.81
CA ALA A 107 18.29 23.43 24.63
C ALA A 107 18.93 24.09 23.39
N GLY A 108 20.01 24.85 23.55
CA GLY A 108 20.71 25.56 22.46
C GLY A 108 21.88 24.78 21.86
N ALA A 109 22.31 23.69 22.50
CA ALA A 109 23.45 22.91 22.05
C ALA A 109 23.21 22.27 20.66
N LEU A 110 24.11 22.55 19.72
CA LEU A 110 24.12 21.95 18.38
C LEU A 110 25.25 20.93 18.17
N SER A 111 26.15 20.78 19.14
CA SER A 111 27.21 19.77 19.13
C SER A 111 27.02 18.86 20.32
N LEU A 112 26.78 17.58 20.06
CA LEU A 112 26.44 16.58 21.06
C LEU A 112 27.59 15.59 21.17
N ARG A 113 28.12 15.43 22.38
CA ARG A 113 29.03 14.34 22.72
C ARG A 113 28.20 13.10 23.02
N VAL A 114 28.45 12.02 22.30
CA VAL A 114 27.76 10.73 22.42
C VAL A 114 28.75 9.59 22.64
N ALA A 115 28.30 8.49 23.23
CA ALA A 115 29.12 7.31 23.47
C ALA A 115 29.58 6.63 22.16
N ASP A 116 28.76 6.71 21.10
CA ASP A 116 29.06 6.12 19.80
C ASP A 116 28.37 6.90 18.67
N ALA A 117 29.12 7.79 18.02
CA ALA A 117 28.61 8.59 16.90
C ALA A 117 28.50 7.78 15.59
N SER A 118 29.13 6.60 15.48
CA SER A 118 29.09 5.78 14.26
C SER A 118 27.68 5.25 13.95
N LYS A 119 26.81 5.20 14.96
CA LYS A 119 25.40 4.81 14.82
C LYS A 119 24.53 5.85 14.11
N ILE A 120 25.00 7.10 13.97
CA ILE A 120 24.22 8.22 13.46
C ILE A 120 24.80 8.72 12.13
N LYS A 121 23.96 8.78 11.09
CA LYS A 121 24.36 9.26 9.76
C LYS A 121 24.05 10.74 9.56
N ALA A 122 24.98 11.45 8.93
CA ALA A 122 24.76 12.81 8.46
C ALA A 122 23.57 12.88 7.49
N GLY A 123 22.81 13.97 7.53
CA GLY A 123 21.63 14.17 6.69
C GLY A 123 20.39 13.42 7.17
N GLN A 124 20.42 12.73 8.31
CA GLN A 124 19.26 12.04 8.90
C GLN A 124 18.68 12.81 10.09
N TYR A 125 17.48 12.42 10.52
CA TYR A 125 16.87 12.92 11.76
C TYR A 125 17.08 11.92 12.90
N VAL A 126 17.24 12.44 14.11
CA VAL A 126 17.33 11.67 15.35
C VAL A 126 16.24 12.10 16.32
N VAL A 127 15.86 11.21 17.23
CA VAL A 127 15.17 11.55 18.47
C VAL A 127 16.20 11.67 19.60
N ILE A 128 15.97 12.59 20.52
CA ILE A 128 16.70 12.73 21.78
C ILE A 128 15.68 12.64 22.91
N TYR A 129 15.89 11.78 23.90
CA TYR A 129 14.99 11.65 25.04
C TYR A 129 15.72 11.19 26.31
N ASN A 130 15.16 11.50 27.47
CA ASN A 130 15.77 11.16 28.76
C ASN A 130 15.73 9.65 29.01
N ALA A 131 16.79 9.13 29.65
CA ALA A 131 16.81 7.75 30.13
C ALA A 131 15.62 7.47 31.10
N PRO A 132 15.17 6.21 31.22
CA PRO A 132 15.70 5.01 30.56
C PRO A 132 15.27 4.87 29.09
N ALA A 133 15.92 3.94 28.38
CA ALA A 133 15.55 3.55 27.01
C ALA A 133 14.07 3.16 26.94
N GLY A 134 13.41 3.53 25.84
CA GLY A 134 11.98 3.29 25.63
C GLY A 134 11.04 4.21 26.43
N SER A 135 11.53 5.09 27.30
CA SER A 135 10.67 5.97 28.10
C SER A 135 10.12 7.18 27.32
N PHE A 136 10.88 7.68 26.33
CA PHE A 136 10.55 8.87 25.54
C PHE A 136 10.22 10.12 26.37
N ASN A 137 10.73 10.19 27.60
CA ASN A 137 10.57 11.34 28.46
C ASN A 137 11.28 12.56 27.87
N ASN A 138 10.56 13.69 27.78
CA ASN A 138 11.07 14.94 27.20
C ASN A 138 11.62 14.78 25.78
N ALA A 139 11.01 13.91 24.96
CA ALA A 139 11.52 13.63 23.62
C ALA A 139 11.47 14.85 22.69
N GLU A 140 12.53 15.04 21.90
CA GLU A 140 12.58 15.98 20.79
C GLU A 140 13.23 15.34 19.56
N HIS A 141 13.04 15.95 18.38
CA HIS A 141 13.70 15.52 17.14
C HIS A 141 14.68 16.58 16.65
N ALA A 142 15.78 16.14 16.06
CA ALA A 142 16.81 17.04 15.54
C ALA A 142 17.37 16.55 14.20
N LYS A 143 17.84 17.49 13.38
CA LYS A 143 18.47 17.20 12.08
C LYS A 143 19.98 17.13 12.21
N VAL A 144 20.60 16.03 11.81
CA VAL A 144 22.05 15.83 11.85
C VAL A 144 22.69 16.37 10.57
N VAL A 145 23.74 17.20 10.70
CA VAL A 145 24.54 17.70 9.56
C VAL A 145 25.87 16.97 9.43
N SER A 146 26.46 16.52 10.53
CA SER A 146 27.68 15.72 10.51
C SER A 146 27.73 14.77 11.70
N SER A 147 28.50 13.68 11.53
CA SER A 147 28.83 12.73 12.57
C SER A 147 30.34 12.47 12.50
N ASN A 148 31.02 12.54 13.64
CA ASN A 148 32.44 12.28 13.79
C ASN A 148 32.66 11.11 14.77
N PRO A 149 32.77 9.87 14.26
CA PRO A 149 32.99 8.68 15.09
C PRO A 149 34.26 8.71 15.93
N SER A 150 35.36 9.30 15.45
CA SER A 150 36.62 9.32 16.20
C SER A 150 36.60 10.26 17.41
N ASP A 151 35.78 11.30 17.35
CA ASP A 151 35.58 12.26 18.44
C ASP A 151 34.31 11.96 19.25
N GLY A 152 33.48 10.99 18.84
CA GLY A 152 32.18 10.74 19.49
C GLY A 152 31.26 11.96 19.47
N THR A 153 31.31 12.75 18.40
CA THR A 153 30.56 14.01 18.30
C THR A 153 29.58 13.94 17.13
N ILE A 154 28.34 14.36 17.34
CA ILE A 154 27.36 14.63 16.28
C ILE A 154 27.02 16.12 16.26
N THR A 155 26.93 16.71 15.08
CA THR A 155 26.55 18.12 14.90
C THR A 155 25.16 18.19 14.28
N LEU A 156 24.33 19.07 14.83
CA LEU A 156 22.94 19.27 14.45
C LEU A 156 22.78 20.58 13.66
N GLN A 157 21.87 20.58 12.68
CA GLN A 157 21.45 21.80 11.99
C GLN A 157 20.59 22.66 12.91
N ALA A 158 19.63 22.00 13.57
CA ALA A 158 18.62 22.58 14.43
C ALA A 158 18.03 21.48 15.31
N ARG A 159 17.48 21.92 16.43
CA ARG A 159 16.77 21.11 17.44
C ARG A 159 15.31 21.49 17.52
N GLY A 160 14.49 20.66 18.18
CA GLY A 160 13.05 20.89 18.24
C GLY A 160 12.35 20.79 16.88
N TYR A 161 12.81 19.92 15.97
CA TYR A 161 12.05 19.67 14.74
C TYR A 161 10.72 18.99 15.11
N LYS A 162 9.60 19.68 14.87
CA LYS A 162 8.24 19.24 15.28
C LYS A 162 8.18 18.82 16.75
N SER A 163 8.90 19.55 17.60
CA SER A 163 9.03 19.36 19.05
C SER A 163 9.59 20.65 19.66
N ASN A 164 9.70 20.74 20.98
CA ASN A 164 10.46 21.83 21.60
C ASN A 164 11.88 21.35 21.87
N ALA A 165 12.88 22.19 21.62
CA ALA A 165 14.24 21.92 22.08
C ALA A 165 14.29 22.03 23.62
N VAL A 166 14.87 21.03 24.28
CA VAL A 166 14.93 20.96 25.76
C VAL A 166 16.32 20.56 26.24
N SER A 167 16.59 20.74 27.52
CA SER A 167 17.85 20.27 28.10
C SER A 167 17.79 18.77 28.37
N HIS A 168 18.90 18.06 28.13
CA HIS A 168 19.04 16.63 28.40
C HIS A 168 20.28 16.36 29.26
N GLY A 169 20.16 15.41 30.19
CA GLY A 169 21.28 14.98 31.01
C GLY A 169 22.22 14.03 30.25
N ALA A 170 23.44 13.84 30.78
CA ALA A 170 24.27 12.71 30.37
C ALA A 170 23.51 11.38 30.56
N GLY A 171 23.72 10.43 29.66
CA GLY A 171 22.99 9.17 29.60
C GLY A 171 21.66 9.23 28.84
N SER A 172 21.17 10.42 28.46
CA SER A 172 19.98 10.53 27.59
C SER A 172 20.21 9.85 26.26
N ILE A 173 19.17 9.30 25.67
CA ILE A 173 19.25 8.50 24.44
C ILE A 173 19.24 9.41 23.22
N VAL A 174 20.05 9.07 22.22
CA VAL A 174 20.01 9.63 20.86
C VAL A 174 19.85 8.47 19.88
N ALA A 175 18.75 8.43 19.15
CA ALA A 175 18.45 7.34 18.21
C ALA A 175 18.04 7.86 16.83
N GLN A 176 18.54 7.25 15.76
CA GLN A 176 18.23 7.66 14.39
C GLN A 176 16.88 7.10 13.94
N HIS A 177 16.06 7.93 13.29
CA HIS A 177 14.84 7.45 12.62
C HIS A 177 15.18 6.40 11.54
N VAL A 178 14.31 5.40 11.43
CA VAL A 178 14.23 4.51 10.27
C VAL A 178 13.37 5.20 9.21
N LEU A 179 13.85 5.19 7.97
CA LEU A 179 13.09 5.73 6.85
C LEU A 179 12.07 4.70 6.35
N GLY A 180 10.90 5.19 5.96
CA GLY A 180 9.92 4.46 5.16
C GLY A 180 10.34 4.37 3.69
N GLN A 181 9.37 4.18 2.81
CA GLN A 181 9.62 4.03 1.39
C GLN A 181 9.99 5.39 0.75
N GLY A 182 11.25 5.53 0.35
CA GLY A 182 11.77 6.69 -0.39
C GLY A 182 13.12 7.18 0.13
N SER A 183 13.62 8.28 -0.44
CA SER A 183 14.94 8.84 -0.12
C SER A 183 14.89 10.15 0.70
N ASP A 184 13.72 10.75 0.86
CA ASP A 184 13.58 11.96 1.69
C ASP A 184 13.78 11.60 3.16
N SER A 185 14.74 12.26 3.83
CA SER A 185 15.03 12.06 5.25
C SER A 185 13.87 12.35 6.22
N ARG A 186 12.75 12.90 5.74
CA ARG A 186 11.52 13.18 6.50
C ARG A 186 10.45 12.09 6.38
N LEU A 187 10.66 11.10 5.51
CA LEU A 187 9.78 9.93 5.36
C LEU A 187 10.03 8.94 6.51
N TRP A 188 9.59 9.27 7.72
CA TRP A 188 9.83 8.42 8.89
C TRP A 188 8.87 7.24 8.93
N ALA A 189 9.38 6.06 9.27
CA ALA A 189 8.56 4.87 9.44
C ALA A 189 7.87 4.88 10.81
N TYR A 190 6.61 4.42 10.84
CA TYR A 190 5.91 4.13 12.07
C TYR A 190 6.32 2.77 12.64
N ASN A 191 6.35 2.66 13.96
CA ASN A 191 6.61 1.40 14.65
C ASN A 191 5.34 0.56 14.75
N MET A 192 5.03 -0.15 13.66
CA MET A 192 3.89 -1.07 13.55
C MET A 192 4.09 -2.40 14.29
N SER A 193 5.19 -2.60 15.01
CA SER A 193 5.50 -3.86 15.68
C SER A 193 4.56 -4.14 16.87
N SER A 194 4.42 -5.42 17.23
CA SER A 194 3.67 -5.86 18.41
C SER A 194 4.29 -5.42 19.75
N VAL A 195 5.56 -5.00 19.73
CA VAL A 195 6.33 -4.52 20.90
C VAL A 195 6.59 -3.02 20.86
N SER A 196 5.92 -2.29 19.97
CA SER A 196 5.99 -0.84 19.85
C SER A 196 5.72 -0.17 21.20
N PRO A 197 6.56 0.82 21.62
CA PRO A 197 6.37 1.57 22.85
C PRO A 197 4.94 2.09 23.00
N ARG A 198 4.40 1.95 24.20
CA ARG A 198 3.04 2.37 24.51
C ARG A 198 3.00 3.84 24.90
N ASP A 199 1.98 4.54 24.45
CA ASP A 199 1.75 5.94 24.80
C ASP A 199 1.08 6.10 26.18
N GLY A 200 0.73 7.34 26.54
CA GLY A 200 -0.02 7.67 27.76
C GLY A 200 -1.41 6.99 27.87
N ASN A 201 -2.02 6.56 26.77
CA ASN A 201 -3.26 5.77 26.74
C ASN A 201 -3.01 4.25 26.70
N ASN A 202 -1.77 3.80 26.93
CA ASN A 202 -1.36 2.41 26.92
C ASN A 202 -1.54 1.71 25.55
N LYS A 203 -1.41 2.44 24.44
CA LYS A 203 -1.56 1.94 23.06
C LYS A 203 -0.24 1.86 22.32
N THR A 204 -0.03 0.76 21.60
CA THR A 204 0.97 0.71 20.52
C THR A 204 0.54 1.62 19.36
N PHE A 205 1.45 1.93 18.44
CA PHE A 205 1.07 2.73 17.27
C PHE A 205 -0.01 2.05 16.43
N GLY A 206 0.05 0.72 16.20
CA GLY A 206 -1.00 0.01 15.47
C GLY A 206 -2.38 0.15 16.12
N GLN A 207 -2.46 0.10 17.46
CA GLN A 207 -3.71 0.32 18.19
C GLN A 207 -4.23 1.75 18.01
N PHE A 208 -3.35 2.74 18.18
CA PHE A 208 -3.68 4.14 17.96
C PHE A 208 -4.12 4.41 16.51
N TYR A 209 -3.41 3.86 15.52
CA TYR A 209 -3.69 4.10 14.11
C TYR A 209 -5.03 3.49 13.69
N ALA A 210 -5.39 2.32 14.21
CA ALA A 210 -6.70 1.73 13.97
C ALA A 210 -7.84 2.58 14.56
N ASP A 211 -7.70 3.07 15.80
CA ASP A 211 -8.67 4.00 16.42
C ASP A 211 -8.77 5.32 15.65
N TRP A 212 -7.62 5.81 15.21
CA TRP A 212 -7.53 7.02 14.43
C TRP A 212 -8.27 6.87 13.10
N LEU A 213 -8.08 5.75 12.41
CA LEU A 213 -8.70 5.51 11.11
C LEU A 213 -10.22 5.42 11.24
N GLN A 214 -10.72 4.76 12.29
CA GLN A 214 -12.15 4.73 12.60
C GLN A 214 -12.76 6.14 12.71
N LYS A 215 -12.06 7.07 13.35
CA LYS A 215 -12.52 8.46 13.51
C LYS A 215 -12.33 9.31 12.27
N ASN A 216 -11.38 8.94 11.40
CA ASN A 216 -10.92 9.79 10.30
C ASN A 216 -11.25 9.26 8.91
N LEU A 217 -11.82 8.05 8.76
CA LEU A 217 -12.12 7.45 7.46
C LEU A 217 -12.94 8.40 6.57
N MET A 218 -14.00 8.97 7.15
CA MET A 218 -14.93 9.90 6.50
C MET A 218 -14.48 11.37 6.57
N LYS A 219 -13.20 11.65 6.80
CA LYS A 219 -12.71 13.03 6.97
C LYS A 219 -11.89 13.51 5.78
N THR A 220 -12.16 14.71 5.29
CA THR A 220 -11.35 15.41 4.28
C THR A 220 -9.96 15.75 4.84
N LYS A 221 -9.04 16.24 4.02
CA LYS A 221 -7.68 16.65 4.46
C LYS A 221 -7.65 17.58 5.69
N SER A 222 -8.69 18.40 5.89
CA SER A 222 -8.85 19.39 6.97
C SER A 222 -9.51 18.83 8.23
N GLY A 223 -9.96 17.57 8.23
CA GLY A 223 -10.70 16.97 9.36
C GLY A 223 -12.21 17.19 9.31
N GLU A 224 -12.73 17.82 8.26
CA GLU A 224 -14.18 17.99 8.05
C GLU A 224 -14.80 16.68 7.60
N THR A 225 -16.04 16.39 8.01
CA THR A 225 -16.73 15.20 7.52
C THR A 225 -17.07 15.38 6.04
N THR A 226 -16.67 14.42 5.20
CA THR A 226 -17.03 14.43 3.78
C THR A 226 -18.46 13.95 3.55
N GLY A 227 -19.07 14.42 2.46
CA GLY A 227 -20.31 13.85 1.92
C GLY A 227 -20.07 12.74 0.89
N ALA A 228 -18.82 12.45 0.54
CA ALA A 228 -18.49 11.29 -0.30
C ALA A 228 -18.67 10.00 0.49
N GLU A 229 -19.22 8.97 -0.15
CA GLU A 229 -19.29 7.63 0.41
C GLU A 229 -17.93 6.95 0.29
N VAL A 230 -17.33 6.58 1.43
CA VAL A 230 -16.07 5.84 1.50
C VAL A 230 -16.41 4.36 1.66
N ALA A 231 -16.19 3.56 0.62
CA ALA A 231 -16.44 2.12 0.64
C ALA A 231 -15.38 1.36 1.46
N GLY A 232 -14.20 1.95 1.68
CA GLY A 232 -13.18 1.34 2.51
C GLY A 232 -11.85 2.08 2.52
N VAL A 233 -10.81 1.35 2.93
CA VAL A 233 -9.45 1.86 3.06
C VAL A 233 -8.48 0.98 2.26
N LEU A 234 -7.51 1.63 1.63
CA LEU A 234 -6.40 1.03 0.93
C LEU A 234 -5.11 1.50 1.58
N PHE A 235 -4.31 0.55 2.04
CA PHE A 235 -3.00 0.81 2.62
C PHE A 235 -1.92 0.65 1.57
N ASP A 236 -1.28 1.76 1.21
CA ASP A 236 -0.13 1.74 0.32
C ASP A 236 1.17 1.50 1.11
N ALA A 237 2.12 0.85 0.43
CA ALA A 237 3.50 0.68 0.85
C ALA A 237 3.77 -0.04 2.20
N ASP A 238 2.93 -1.01 2.60
CA ASP A 238 3.00 -1.71 3.89
C ASP A 238 4.09 -2.80 4.02
N PHE A 239 5.15 -2.76 3.20
CA PHE A 239 6.20 -3.79 3.14
C PHE A 239 6.94 -4.00 4.48
N TYR A 240 6.71 -5.14 5.13
CA TYR A 240 7.32 -5.43 6.45
C TYR A 240 8.82 -5.76 6.37
N PHE A 241 9.30 -6.34 5.27
CA PHE A 241 10.66 -6.87 5.11
C PHE A 241 11.70 -5.80 4.76
N GLU A 242 11.29 -4.70 4.12
CA GLU A 242 12.22 -3.59 3.82
C GLU A 242 12.80 -2.97 5.09
N LEU A 243 12.01 -2.96 6.18
CA LEU A 243 12.43 -2.40 7.46
C LEU A 243 13.50 -3.25 8.14
N ALA A 244 13.48 -4.58 7.99
CA ALA A 244 14.51 -5.44 8.58
C ALA A 244 15.92 -5.08 8.06
N SER A 245 16.04 -4.70 6.79
CA SER A 245 17.32 -4.24 6.22
C SER A 245 17.82 -2.91 6.81
N ALA A 246 16.95 -2.15 7.48
CA ALA A 246 17.25 -0.84 8.03
C ALA A 246 17.88 -0.88 9.43
N ALA A 247 18.07 -2.07 10.02
CA ALA A 247 18.57 -2.29 11.37
C ALA A 247 17.71 -1.64 12.48
N PRO A 248 16.38 -1.91 12.53
CA PRO A 248 15.50 -1.34 13.53
C PRO A 248 15.77 -1.91 14.93
N ASP A 249 15.36 -1.12 15.91
CA ASP A 249 15.18 -1.45 17.32
C ASP A 249 13.70 -1.20 17.63
N THR A 250 12.89 -2.25 17.51
CA THR A 250 11.42 -2.13 17.56
C THR A 250 10.89 -2.00 18.98
N ASN A 251 11.56 -2.59 19.98
CA ASN A 251 11.18 -2.46 21.39
C ASN A 251 11.84 -1.26 22.10
N ASN A 252 12.78 -0.58 21.43
CA ASN A 252 13.53 0.60 21.92
C ASN A 252 14.38 0.33 23.16
N ASP A 253 15.04 -0.83 23.21
CA ASP A 253 15.95 -1.22 24.29
C ASP A 253 17.44 -0.91 24.00
N LEU A 254 17.71 -0.20 22.89
CA LEU A 254 19.04 0.14 22.35
C LEU A 254 19.80 -1.04 21.73
N VAL A 255 19.14 -2.19 21.57
CA VAL A 255 19.67 -3.37 20.89
C VAL A 255 18.96 -3.52 19.56
N LYS A 256 19.74 -3.76 18.51
CA LYS A 256 19.21 -4.01 17.18
C LYS A 256 18.49 -5.36 17.19
N ASP A 257 17.23 -5.39 16.79
CA ASP A 257 16.38 -6.59 16.80
C ASP A 257 15.86 -7.00 15.41
N ASP A 258 16.00 -6.14 14.38
CA ASP A 258 15.47 -6.38 13.03
C ASP A 258 13.95 -6.66 12.99
N GLY A 259 13.23 -6.28 14.05
CA GLY A 259 11.82 -6.60 14.25
C GLY A 259 11.56 -8.05 14.65
N LEU A 260 12.56 -8.75 15.18
CA LEU A 260 12.49 -10.13 15.63
C LEU A 260 12.85 -10.25 17.12
N SER A 261 12.14 -11.11 17.85
CA SER A 261 12.61 -11.52 19.19
C SER A 261 13.86 -12.40 19.10
N SER A 262 14.54 -12.58 20.23
CA SER A 262 15.63 -13.57 20.37
C SER A 262 15.22 -15.02 20.08
N ALA A 263 13.92 -15.34 20.14
CA ALA A 263 13.36 -16.64 19.80
C ALA A 263 12.86 -16.74 18.34
N GLY A 264 13.04 -15.69 17.52
CA GLY A 264 12.63 -15.65 16.11
C GLY A 264 11.16 -15.25 15.87
N VAL A 265 10.41 -14.86 16.91
CA VAL A 265 9.06 -14.27 16.75
C VAL A 265 9.15 -12.99 15.92
N ASN A 266 8.29 -12.85 14.90
CA ASN A 266 8.29 -11.73 13.97
C ASN A 266 7.38 -10.59 14.46
N TRP A 267 7.91 -9.73 15.34
CA TRP A 267 7.15 -8.63 15.93
C TRP A 267 6.59 -7.64 14.93
N LEU A 268 7.32 -7.34 13.84
CA LEU A 268 6.81 -6.46 12.77
C LEU A 268 5.63 -7.09 12.03
N GLY A 269 5.74 -8.37 11.68
CA GLY A 269 4.68 -9.13 11.03
C GLY A 269 3.44 -9.27 11.91
N ASP A 270 3.62 -9.69 13.16
CA ASP A 270 2.55 -9.88 14.13
C ASP A 270 1.81 -8.57 14.41
N GLY A 271 2.55 -7.47 14.53
CA GLY A 271 1.97 -6.14 14.73
C GLY A 271 1.13 -5.66 13.53
N LEU A 272 1.56 -5.95 12.30
CA LEU A 272 0.78 -5.66 11.09
C LEU A 272 -0.46 -6.55 10.97
N ASP A 273 -0.35 -7.87 11.19
CA ASP A 273 -1.52 -8.77 11.19
C ASP A 273 -2.54 -8.32 12.25
N ALA A 274 -2.09 -7.95 13.46
CA ALA A 274 -2.95 -7.42 14.51
C ALA A 274 -3.59 -6.08 14.11
N PHE A 275 -2.84 -5.19 13.45
CA PHE A 275 -3.36 -3.92 12.94
C PHE A 275 -4.49 -4.12 11.93
N TYR A 276 -4.31 -5.00 10.94
CA TYR A 276 -5.35 -5.28 9.95
C TYR A 276 -6.61 -5.88 10.56
N GLN A 277 -6.46 -6.79 11.53
CA GLN A 277 -7.61 -7.31 12.29
C GLN A 277 -8.34 -6.17 13.02
N MET A 278 -7.58 -5.34 13.71
CA MET A 278 -8.08 -4.18 14.45
C MET A 278 -8.82 -3.15 13.57
N VAL A 279 -8.37 -2.95 12.34
CA VAL A 279 -9.03 -2.07 11.37
C VAL A 279 -10.34 -2.71 10.88
N ALA A 280 -10.32 -3.99 10.52
CA ALA A 280 -11.52 -4.71 10.11
C ALA A 280 -12.61 -4.70 11.20
N ASP A 281 -12.23 -4.91 12.46
CA ASP A 281 -13.17 -4.87 13.60
C ASP A 281 -13.77 -3.49 13.83
N ARG A 282 -13.00 -2.41 13.60
CA ARG A 282 -13.42 -1.02 13.83
C ARG A 282 -14.21 -0.42 12.67
N LEU A 283 -14.05 -0.97 11.48
CA LEU A 283 -14.70 -0.54 10.25
C LEU A 283 -15.61 -1.65 9.71
N PRO A 284 -16.65 -2.07 10.46
CA PRO A 284 -17.58 -3.06 9.96
C PRO A 284 -18.21 -2.54 8.66
N ASN A 285 -18.41 -3.44 7.69
CA ASN A 285 -18.98 -3.17 6.38
C ASN A 285 -18.12 -2.29 5.44
N HIS A 286 -16.83 -2.12 5.73
CA HIS A 286 -15.90 -1.41 4.84
C HIS A 286 -14.83 -2.35 4.30
N TYR A 287 -14.37 -2.11 3.07
CA TYR A 287 -13.21 -2.78 2.53
C TYR A 287 -11.95 -2.38 3.30
N VAL A 288 -11.07 -3.37 3.50
CA VAL A 288 -9.74 -3.18 4.10
C VAL A 288 -8.78 -3.87 3.17
N LEU A 289 -8.04 -3.10 2.38
CA LEU A 289 -7.08 -3.64 1.43
C LEU A 289 -5.67 -3.40 1.94
N SER A 290 -4.89 -4.48 2.05
CA SER A 290 -3.46 -4.36 2.32
C SER A 290 -2.73 -3.77 1.11
N GLY A 291 -1.44 -3.50 1.28
CA GLY A 291 -0.57 -3.17 0.15
C GLY A 291 -0.29 -4.40 -0.72
N VAL A 292 0.77 -4.34 -1.51
CA VAL A 292 1.09 -5.30 -2.59
C VAL A 292 1.18 -6.76 -2.17
N HIS A 293 1.38 -7.65 -3.13
CA HIS A 293 1.54 -9.09 -2.98
C HIS A 293 2.44 -9.56 -1.81
N ASP A 294 3.37 -8.74 -1.31
CA ASP A 294 4.24 -9.06 -0.16
C ASP A 294 3.76 -8.47 1.19
N GLY A 295 2.58 -7.87 1.23
CA GLY A 295 1.95 -7.33 2.43
C GLY A 295 1.64 -8.40 3.49
N ARG A 296 1.16 -7.94 4.65
CA ARG A 296 0.63 -8.79 5.73
C ARG A 296 -0.87 -8.57 5.85
N GLY A 297 -1.53 -9.26 6.78
CA GLY A 297 -2.93 -9.01 7.07
C GLY A 297 -3.93 -9.76 6.20
N TYR A 298 -3.50 -10.62 5.27
CA TYR A 298 -4.38 -11.43 4.40
C TYR A 298 -5.44 -12.28 5.14
N ALA A 299 -5.33 -12.45 6.47
CA ALA A 299 -6.32 -13.16 7.29
C ALA A 299 -7.54 -12.28 7.60
N SER A 300 -7.34 -10.96 7.60
CA SER A 300 -8.28 -9.97 8.08
C SER A 300 -8.67 -8.98 6.97
N ALA A 301 -7.72 -8.61 6.11
CA ALA A 301 -7.95 -7.81 4.92
C ALA A 301 -8.87 -8.51 3.92
N HIS A 302 -9.67 -7.72 3.22
CA HIS A 302 -10.60 -8.17 2.16
C HIS A 302 -9.91 -8.34 0.81
N GLY A 303 -8.64 -7.93 0.69
CA GLY A 303 -7.91 -7.94 -0.55
C GLY A 303 -6.58 -7.19 -0.44
N ALA A 304 -5.94 -6.95 -1.59
CA ALA A 304 -4.66 -6.29 -1.70
C ALA A 304 -4.61 -5.35 -2.90
N GLN A 305 -3.90 -4.24 -2.76
CA GLN A 305 -3.58 -3.35 -3.87
C GLN A 305 -2.32 -3.85 -4.56
N MET A 306 -2.34 -4.07 -5.89
CA MET A 306 -1.17 -4.44 -6.68
C MET A 306 -0.62 -3.21 -7.39
N GLU A 307 0.58 -2.75 -7.02
CA GLU A 307 1.33 -1.75 -7.80
C GLU A 307 2.01 -2.40 -9.02
N ASN A 308 1.22 -3.06 -9.88
CA ASN A 308 1.64 -3.89 -11.01
C ASN A 308 2.08 -5.33 -10.65
N TRP A 309 1.80 -6.27 -11.57
CA TRP A 309 2.25 -7.66 -11.47
C TRP A 309 3.63 -7.90 -12.11
N LEU A 310 4.08 -7.00 -12.99
CA LEU A 310 5.14 -7.29 -13.97
C LEU A 310 6.45 -6.55 -13.77
N ASP A 311 6.41 -5.44 -13.02
CA ASP A 311 7.60 -4.72 -12.59
C ASP A 311 7.26 -3.88 -11.36
N TYR A 312 8.03 -4.11 -10.30
CA TYR A 312 7.97 -3.39 -9.04
C TYR A 312 8.88 -2.13 -9.04
N GLY A 313 9.55 -1.85 -10.17
CA GLY A 313 10.36 -0.66 -10.33
C GLY A 313 9.50 0.61 -10.50
N ASN A 314 9.89 1.69 -9.82
CA ASN A 314 9.44 3.07 -10.10
C ASN A 314 9.89 3.59 -11.49
N GLY A 315 10.35 2.70 -12.38
CA GLY A 315 10.61 2.98 -13.78
C GLY A 315 9.30 3.08 -14.54
N ASP A 316 8.53 4.11 -14.21
CA ASP A 316 7.50 4.72 -15.03
C ASP A 316 7.72 4.41 -16.52
N PHE A 317 6.92 3.48 -17.07
CA PHE A 317 6.63 3.30 -18.50
C PHE A 317 7.68 2.64 -19.42
N ASN A 318 8.65 1.90 -18.90
CA ASN A 318 9.44 0.95 -19.72
C ASN A 318 9.42 -0.45 -19.10
N SER A 319 8.27 -1.12 -19.20
CA SER A 319 8.12 -2.46 -18.63
C SER A 319 9.09 -3.43 -19.30
N ASN A 320 10.13 -3.85 -18.59
CA ASN A 320 10.84 -5.08 -18.88
C ASN A 320 10.26 -6.15 -17.94
N PRO A 321 9.27 -6.94 -18.38
CA PRO A 321 8.54 -7.82 -17.48
C PRO A 321 9.50 -8.79 -16.78
N LYS A 322 9.52 -8.76 -15.45
CA LYS A 322 10.39 -9.63 -14.66
C LYS A 322 9.66 -10.94 -14.37
N TYR A 323 9.47 -11.77 -15.41
CA TYR A 323 8.68 -13.01 -15.33
C TYR A 323 9.07 -13.96 -14.18
N LEU A 324 10.35 -14.02 -13.82
CA LEU A 324 10.79 -14.82 -12.66
C LEU A 324 10.30 -14.25 -11.32
N GLN A 325 10.27 -12.92 -11.18
CA GLN A 325 9.72 -12.26 -10.00
C GLN A 325 8.20 -12.39 -9.98
N LEU A 326 7.54 -12.24 -11.13
CA LEU A 326 6.09 -12.45 -11.27
C LEU A 326 5.65 -13.80 -10.69
N ASN A 327 6.36 -14.89 -11.02
CA ASN A 327 6.03 -16.21 -10.49
C ASN A 327 6.07 -16.25 -8.96
N ALA A 328 7.08 -15.62 -8.35
CA ALA A 328 7.20 -15.53 -6.90
C ALA A 328 6.09 -14.66 -6.29
N MET A 329 5.76 -13.52 -6.93
CA MET A 329 4.70 -12.60 -6.50
C MET A 329 3.33 -13.28 -6.51
N VAL A 330 2.98 -13.94 -7.63
CA VAL A 330 1.71 -14.67 -7.78
C VAL A 330 1.65 -15.85 -6.82
N ALA A 331 2.73 -16.62 -6.69
CA ALA A 331 2.80 -17.72 -5.73
C ALA A 331 2.60 -17.25 -4.29
N ASN A 332 3.26 -16.15 -3.90
CA ASN A 332 3.15 -15.56 -2.57
C ASN A 332 1.72 -15.08 -2.30
N TYR A 333 1.14 -14.34 -3.25
CA TYR A 333 -0.24 -13.87 -3.16
C TYR A 333 -1.24 -15.05 -3.05
N LEU A 334 -1.19 -16.01 -3.97
CA LEU A 334 -2.09 -17.18 -3.95
C LEU A 334 -1.89 -18.05 -2.70
N PHE A 335 -0.64 -18.18 -2.20
CA PHE A 335 -0.37 -18.86 -0.94
C PHE A 335 -1.06 -18.15 0.22
N ASN A 336 -0.93 -16.82 0.34
CA ASN A 336 -1.54 -16.09 1.44
C ASN A 336 -3.08 -16.08 1.37
N MET A 337 -3.65 -15.98 0.16
CA MET A 337 -5.10 -16.06 -0.04
C MET A 337 -5.63 -17.48 0.24
N GLY A 338 -5.01 -18.50 -0.35
CA GLY A 338 -5.42 -19.89 -0.26
C GLY A 338 -5.17 -20.52 1.12
N ALA A 339 -4.01 -20.28 1.75
CA ALA A 339 -3.69 -20.83 3.06
C ALA A 339 -4.62 -20.30 4.17
N ARG A 340 -5.23 -19.13 3.96
CA ARG A 340 -6.12 -18.49 4.93
C ARG A 340 -7.61 -18.77 4.66
N SER A 341 -7.93 -19.72 3.77
CA SER A 341 -9.30 -20.11 3.39
C SER A 341 -10.18 -18.97 2.87
N ARG A 342 -9.56 -17.86 2.41
CA ARG A 342 -10.24 -16.76 1.72
C ARG A 342 -10.13 -17.03 0.22
N ASN A 343 -11.06 -17.81 -0.32
CA ASN A 343 -11.20 -17.93 -1.78
C ASN A 343 -11.69 -16.57 -2.33
N GLY A 344 -10.86 -15.89 -3.12
CA GLY A 344 -11.20 -14.65 -3.84
C GLY A 344 -11.12 -13.37 -3.01
N GLY A 345 -9.94 -12.77 -2.95
CA GLY A 345 -9.74 -11.44 -2.36
C GLY A 345 -9.91 -10.35 -3.41
N PHE A 346 -10.32 -9.15 -2.99
CA PHE A 346 -10.37 -8.01 -3.90
C PHE A 346 -8.94 -7.64 -4.37
N THR A 347 -8.67 -7.70 -5.66
CA THR A 347 -7.36 -7.33 -6.21
C THR A 347 -7.46 -5.97 -6.88
N HIS A 348 -6.88 -4.95 -6.25
CA HIS A 348 -6.86 -3.60 -6.81
C HIS A 348 -5.54 -3.32 -7.52
N ASN A 349 -5.42 -3.59 -8.83
CA ASN A 349 -4.20 -3.33 -9.57
C ASN A 349 -4.14 -1.91 -10.10
N LEU A 350 -3.11 -1.15 -9.74
CA LEU A 350 -2.79 0.14 -10.34
C LEU A 350 -1.58 -0.03 -11.25
N THR A 351 -1.81 -0.36 -12.53
CA THR A 351 -0.73 -0.78 -13.43
C THR A 351 0.08 0.39 -13.99
N LYS A 352 1.39 0.40 -13.72
CA LYS A 352 2.36 1.30 -14.38
C LYS A 352 2.73 0.81 -15.80
N THR A 353 2.09 -0.27 -16.28
CA THR A 353 2.44 -0.90 -17.57
C THR A 353 1.89 -0.09 -18.74
N PRO A 354 2.75 0.38 -19.67
CA PRO A 354 2.30 1.14 -20.83
C PRO A 354 1.55 0.24 -21.82
N THR A 355 0.75 0.87 -22.66
CA THR A 355 0.11 0.22 -23.82
C THR A 355 0.45 0.97 -25.09
N ARG A 356 0.14 0.39 -26.24
CA ARG A 356 0.26 1.07 -27.54
C ARG A 356 -0.59 2.34 -27.61
N LEU A 357 -1.75 2.34 -26.96
CA LEU A 357 -2.64 3.51 -26.91
C LEU A 357 -2.18 4.54 -25.87
N TYR A 358 -1.66 4.05 -24.74
CA TYR A 358 -1.22 4.84 -23.60
C TYR A 358 0.26 4.54 -23.30
N PRO A 359 1.20 5.11 -24.07
CA PRO A 359 2.62 4.74 -23.99
C PRO A 359 3.35 5.31 -22.76
N GLY A 360 2.71 6.17 -21.97
CA GLY A 360 3.37 6.84 -20.85
C GLY A 360 4.37 7.90 -21.31
N ASN A 361 5.54 7.99 -20.66
CA ASN A 361 6.65 8.86 -21.09
C ASN A 361 7.72 8.16 -21.93
N GLY A 362 7.56 6.86 -22.16
CA GLY A 362 8.52 6.03 -22.87
C GLY A 362 8.24 5.96 -24.36
N ALA A 363 9.06 5.17 -25.05
CA ALA A 363 8.74 4.74 -26.40
C ALA A 363 7.46 3.90 -26.39
N GLN A 364 6.64 4.05 -27.43
CA GLN A 364 5.43 3.25 -27.57
C GLN A 364 5.81 1.75 -27.57
N PRO A 365 5.21 0.94 -26.68
CA PRO A 365 5.58 -0.47 -26.60
C PRO A 365 5.21 -1.19 -27.90
N ALA A 366 6.03 -2.15 -28.33
CA ALA A 366 5.76 -2.93 -29.54
C ALA A 366 4.52 -3.85 -29.40
N SER A 367 4.11 -4.16 -28.17
CA SER A 367 3.00 -5.08 -27.87
C SER A 367 2.29 -4.70 -26.57
N ASN A 368 1.00 -5.03 -26.48
CA ASN A 368 0.19 -4.94 -25.25
C ASN A 368 0.25 -6.21 -24.39
N ALA A 369 1.10 -7.19 -24.74
CA ALA A 369 1.16 -8.47 -24.02
C ALA A 369 1.44 -8.32 -22.50
N PRO A 370 2.39 -7.48 -22.04
CA PRO A 370 2.57 -7.24 -20.62
C PRO A 370 1.29 -6.71 -19.95
N PHE A 371 0.69 -5.67 -20.53
CA PHE A 371 -0.57 -5.12 -20.03
C PHE A 371 -1.65 -6.20 -19.89
N ARG A 372 -1.85 -7.04 -20.92
CA ARG A 372 -2.86 -8.11 -20.92
C ARG A 372 -2.60 -9.17 -19.88
N MET A 373 -1.33 -9.50 -19.62
CA MET A 373 -0.98 -10.44 -18.56
C MET A 373 -1.28 -9.86 -17.18
N GLY A 374 -0.93 -8.59 -16.93
CA GLY A 374 -1.28 -7.90 -15.68
C GLY A 374 -2.80 -7.82 -15.47
N LEU A 375 -3.56 -7.52 -16.53
CA LEU A 375 -5.02 -7.54 -16.50
C LEU A 375 -5.52 -8.95 -16.14
N ALA A 376 -5.11 -9.98 -16.88
CA ALA A 376 -5.55 -11.35 -16.63
C ALA A 376 -5.28 -11.82 -15.19
N LEU A 377 -4.11 -11.51 -14.63
CA LEU A 377 -3.76 -11.86 -13.25
C LEU A 377 -4.63 -11.13 -12.22
N THR A 378 -4.98 -9.89 -12.50
CA THR A 378 -5.87 -9.11 -11.62
C THR A 378 -7.27 -9.71 -11.60
N LEU A 379 -7.74 -10.16 -12.77
CA LEU A 379 -9.03 -10.81 -12.95
C LEU A 379 -9.03 -12.29 -12.53
N MET A 380 -7.95 -12.78 -11.91
CA MET A 380 -7.96 -14.10 -11.28
C MET A 380 -8.75 -14.13 -9.97
N ASP A 381 -9.09 -12.98 -9.40
CA ASP A 381 -10.00 -12.85 -8.26
C ASP A 381 -11.06 -11.77 -8.55
N ASP A 382 -11.67 -11.18 -7.51
CA ASP A 382 -12.53 -10.00 -7.62
C ASP A 382 -11.67 -8.76 -7.92
N GLY A 383 -11.22 -8.68 -9.17
CA GLY A 383 -10.17 -7.77 -9.60
C GLY A 383 -10.69 -6.46 -10.19
N TYR A 384 -10.07 -5.35 -9.77
CA TYR A 384 -10.16 -4.06 -10.43
C TYR A 384 -8.78 -3.65 -10.95
N PHE A 385 -8.71 -3.14 -12.17
CA PHE A 385 -7.46 -2.89 -12.92
C PHE A 385 -7.32 -1.43 -13.38
N GLY A 386 -6.90 -0.53 -12.50
CA GLY A 386 -6.51 0.82 -12.86
C GLY A 386 -5.14 0.91 -13.54
N THR A 387 -4.81 2.12 -13.96
CA THR A 387 -3.46 2.62 -14.26
C THR A 387 -3.26 3.73 -13.26
N HIS A 388 -2.11 4.06 -12.69
CA HIS A 388 -0.70 3.84 -12.89
C HIS A 388 0.10 4.93 -13.65
N SER A 389 -0.51 5.89 -14.38
CA SER A 389 0.23 6.77 -15.30
C SER A 389 -0.02 8.26 -15.17
N ARG A 390 1.04 9.07 -14.98
CA ARG A 390 0.92 10.54 -15.00
C ARG A 390 0.76 11.21 -16.38
N TYR A 391 0.85 10.40 -17.41
CA TYR A 391 0.79 10.83 -18.81
C TYR A 391 -0.51 10.38 -19.47
N THR A 392 -1.35 9.65 -18.72
CA THR A 392 -2.59 9.07 -19.20
C THR A 392 -3.73 9.47 -18.25
N PRO A 393 -4.11 10.75 -18.23
CA PRO A 393 -5.09 11.26 -17.27
C PRO A 393 -6.46 10.59 -17.40
N ASP A 394 -6.80 10.07 -18.59
CA ASP A 394 -8.05 9.34 -18.84
C ASP A 394 -7.77 7.98 -19.51
N GLY A 395 -7.01 7.14 -18.80
CA GLY A 395 -6.67 5.79 -19.26
C GLY A 395 -7.86 4.85 -19.17
N TRP A 396 -8.59 4.66 -20.26
CA TRP A 396 -9.75 3.77 -20.32
C TRP A 396 -9.48 2.56 -21.21
N TRP A 397 -9.98 1.40 -20.80
CA TRP A 397 -9.89 0.17 -21.57
C TRP A 397 -11.29 -0.31 -21.88
N ASP A 398 -11.48 -0.62 -23.16
CA ASP A 398 -12.75 -1.08 -23.73
C ASP A 398 -13.26 -2.34 -23.03
N GLU A 399 -12.36 -3.12 -22.43
CA GLU A 399 -12.69 -4.27 -21.60
C GLU A 399 -13.52 -3.91 -20.36
N TYR A 400 -13.59 -2.65 -19.89
CA TYR A 400 -14.33 -2.27 -18.68
C TYR A 400 -15.85 -2.14 -18.85
N ALA A 401 -16.30 -1.88 -20.08
CA ALA A 401 -17.69 -1.65 -20.38
C ALA A 401 -18.03 -2.31 -21.71
N VAL A 402 -18.80 -3.38 -21.65
CA VAL A 402 -19.27 -4.13 -22.82
C VAL A 402 -20.77 -4.28 -22.73
N ASP A 403 -21.46 -4.07 -23.84
CA ASP A 403 -22.90 -4.31 -23.88
C ASP A 403 -23.17 -5.81 -23.78
N VAL A 404 -23.67 -6.25 -22.64
CA VAL A 404 -24.03 -7.65 -22.36
C VAL A 404 -25.55 -7.83 -22.29
N THR A 405 -26.32 -6.89 -22.82
CA THR A 405 -27.79 -6.95 -22.79
C THR A 405 -28.28 -8.01 -23.78
N PRO A 406 -28.92 -9.10 -23.33
CA PRO A 406 -29.38 -10.16 -24.23
C PRO A 406 -30.28 -9.60 -25.35
N GLY A 407 -29.96 -9.92 -26.60
CA GLY A 407 -30.70 -9.43 -27.77
C GLY A 407 -30.32 -8.04 -28.27
N SER A 408 -29.39 -7.33 -27.61
CA SER A 408 -28.84 -6.08 -28.14
C SER A 408 -28.11 -6.33 -29.47
N PRO A 409 -28.27 -5.47 -30.50
CA PRO A 409 -27.46 -5.54 -31.72
C PRO A 409 -25.97 -5.27 -31.45
N ASN A 410 -25.64 -4.72 -30.28
CA ASN A 410 -24.28 -4.43 -29.83
C ASN A 410 -23.79 -5.45 -28.78
N TYR A 411 -24.49 -6.57 -28.59
CA TYR A 411 -24.09 -7.59 -27.61
C TYR A 411 -22.64 -8.05 -27.84
N GLY A 412 -21.82 -8.03 -26.78
CA GLY A 412 -20.41 -8.39 -26.81
C GLY A 412 -19.48 -7.31 -27.37
N THR A 413 -19.99 -6.11 -27.68
CA THR A 413 -19.16 -4.99 -28.16
C THR A 413 -18.81 -4.03 -27.02
N ALA A 414 -17.59 -3.50 -27.07
CA ALA A 414 -17.15 -2.50 -26.12
C ALA A 414 -17.87 -1.17 -26.30
N VAL A 415 -18.17 -0.52 -25.18
CA VAL A 415 -18.76 0.80 -25.16
C VAL A 415 -17.65 1.84 -25.35
N PRO A 416 -17.75 2.72 -26.35
CA PRO A 416 -16.78 3.79 -26.54
C PRO A 416 -16.66 4.66 -25.29
N LYS A 417 -15.43 4.94 -24.86
CA LYS A 417 -15.17 5.75 -23.65
C LYS A 417 -15.75 7.17 -23.68
N SER A 418 -16.12 7.66 -24.87
CA SER A 418 -16.78 8.95 -25.08
C SER A 418 -18.27 8.94 -24.72
N ASP A 419 -18.90 7.76 -24.66
CA ASP A 419 -20.30 7.59 -24.27
C ASP A 419 -20.38 7.23 -22.77
N VAL A 420 -20.15 8.24 -21.94
CA VAL A 420 -20.06 8.08 -20.47
C VAL A 420 -21.34 7.47 -19.89
N SER A 421 -22.51 7.86 -20.41
CA SER A 421 -23.79 7.32 -19.95
C SER A 421 -23.92 5.83 -20.26
N ARG A 422 -23.57 5.37 -21.47
CA ARG A 422 -23.54 3.94 -21.77
C ARG A 422 -22.44 3.22 -20.99
N VAL A 423 -21.30 3.87 -20.74
CA VAL A 423 -20.27 3.29 -19.87
C VAL A 423 -20.86 3.02 -18.50
N HIS A 424 -21.60 3.96 -17.90
CA HIS A 424 -22.24 3.73 -16.60
C HIS A 424 -23.24 2.56 -16.62
N GLN A 425 -23.98 2.39 -17.71
CA GLN A 425 -24.95 1.29 -17.88
C GLN A 425 -24.30 -0.09 -18.08
N HIS A 426 -23.11 -0.13 -18.67
CA HIS A 426 -22.47 -1.38 -19.12
C HIS A 426 -21.11 -1.66 -18.45
N ARG A 427 -20.64 -0.78 -17.56
CA ARG A 427 -19.40 -0.99 -16.81
C ARG A 427 -19.56 -2.09 -15.77
N GLY A 428 -18.43 -2.67 -15.38
CA GLY A 428 -18.39 -3.78 -14.42
C GLY A 428 -18.26 -5.15 -15.10
N TRP A 429 -18.24 -5.17 -16.43
CA TRP A 429 -17.66 -6.30 -17.13
C TRP A 429 -16.14 -6.20 -17.01
N LEU A 430 -15.56 -6.91 -16.05
CA LEU A 430 -14.21 -7.46 -16.13
C LEU A 430 -14.13 -8.81 -15.41
N GLY A 431 -15.26 -9.37 -14.96
CA GLY A 431 -15.20 -10.60 -14.18
C GLY A 431 -16.42 -10.95 -13.34
N ARG A 432 -17.57 -10.26 -13.41
CA ARG A 432 -18.78 -10.85 -12.82
C ARG A 432 -19.05 -12.19 -13.52
N PRO A 433 -18.93 -13.34 -12.85
CA PRO A 433 -19.28 -14.61 -13.44
C PRO A 433 -20.81 -14.66 -13.42
N VAL A 434 -21.45 -14.32 -14.53
CA VAL A 434 -22.88 -14.60 -14.74
C VAL A 434 -23.14 -16.12 -14.74
N ALA A 435 -22.07 -16.90 -14.83
CA ALA A 435 -21.95 -18.35 -14.74
C ALA A 435 -20.43 -18.66 -14.55
N PRO A 436 -20.00 -19.92 -14.35
CA PRO A 436 -18.59 -20.30 -14.50
C PRO A 436 -18.01 -19.68 -15.78
N PHE A 437 -16.76 -19.20 -15.72
CA PHE A 437 -16.08 -18.55 -16.86
C PHE A 437 -16.39 -19.25 -18.18
N THR A 438 -17.20 -18.60 -19.01
CA THR A 438 -17.41 -19.03 -20.39
C THR A 438 -16.57 -18.14 -21.27
N ARG A 439 -15.45 -18.67 -21.75
CA ARG A 439 -14.59 -17.98 -22.72
C ARG A 439 -15.35 -17.91 -24.04
N VAL A 440 -15.56 -16.72 -24.59
CA VAL A 440 -16.11 -16.57 -25.94
C VAL A 440 -14.99 -16.86 -26.94
N TYR A 441 -14.80 -18.15 -27.23
CA TYR A 441 -13.94 -18.65 -28.29
C TYR A 441 -14.85 -19.43 -29.24
N ASP A 442 -14.90 -18.99 -30.50
CA ASP A 442 -15.55 -19.71 -31.59
C ASP A 442 -14.48 -20.56 -32.28
N ASP A 443 -14.48 -21.85 -31.98
CA ASP A 443 -13.56 -22.86 -32.49
C ASP A 443 -13.73 -23.13 -33.99
N THR A 444 -14.84 -22.67 -34.57
CA THR A 444 -15.07 -22.70 -36.02
C THR A 444 -14.47 -21.49 -36.75
N LYS A 445 -14.10 -20.43 -36.02
CA LYS A 445 -13.55 -19.18 -36.59
C LYS A 445 -12.09 -18.92 -36.25
N PHE A 446 -11.60 -19.42 -35.13
CA PHE A 446 -10.21 -19.24 -34.73
C PHE A 446 -9.35 -20.39 -35.23
N ALA A 447 -8.34 -20.08 -36.05
CA ALA A 447 -7.30 -21.03 -36.43
C ALA A 447 -6.22 -21.07 -35.33
N PRO A 448 -6.02 -22.20 -34.61
CA PRO A 448 -5.00 -22.32 -33.56
C PRO A 448 -3.58 -21.95 -34.01
N GLN A 449 -3.32 -22.08 -35.31
CA GLN A 449 -2.04 -21.81 -35.97
C GLN A 449 -1.77 -20.30 -36.16
N GLN A 450 -2.79 -19.46 -35.92
CA GLN A 450 -2.69 -18.00 -35.91
C GLN A 450 -2.58 -17.43 -34.49
N SER A 451 -2.56 -18.30 -33.47
CA SER A 451 -2.20 -17.93 -32.10
C SER A 451 -0.71 -17.61 -32.03
N LEU A 452 -0.34 -16.58 -31.26
CA LEU A 452 1.05 -16.31 -30.88
C LEU A 452 1.64 -17.40 -29.95
N LEU A 453 0.81 -18.34 -29.49
CA LEU A 453 1.21 -19.58 -28.83
C LEU A 453 1.09 -20.73 -29.84
N TYR A 454 2.13 -20.93 -30.64
CA TYR A 454 2.29 -22.16 -31.41
C TYR A 454 2.73 -23.27 -30.42
N ASP A 455 2.20 -24.50 -30.57
CA ASP A 455 2.34 -25.66 -29.66
C ASP A 455 1.51 -25.70 -28.36
N GLY A 456 0.22 -25.38 -28.44
CA GLY A 456 -0.72 -25.89 -27.44
C GLY A 456 -2.11 -25.29 -27.49
N LEU A 457 -3.12 -26.12 -27.27
CA LEU A 457 -4.42 -25.65 -26.81
C LEU A 457 -4.38 -25.61 -25.28
N PHE A 458 -4.96 -24.57 -24.70
CA PHE A 458 -5.13 -24.42 -23.24
C PHE A 458 -5.80 -25.65 -22.56
N ASN A 459 -6.44 -26.53 -23.34
CA ASN A 459 -7.31 -27.61 -22.87
C ASN A 459 -6.73 -29.04 -23.04
N SER A 460 -5.54 -29.26 -23.59
CA SER A 460 -5.07 -30.63 -23.88
C SER A 460 -4.59 -31.43 -22.66
N ILE A 461 -4.61 -30.85 -21.45
CA ILE A 461 -4.01 -31.46 -20.24
C ILE A 461 -4.92 -31.32 -19.00
N LEU A 462 -6.23 -31.56 -19.15
CA LEU A 462 -7.24 -31.37 -18.09
C LEU A 462 -7.59 -32.63 -17.26
N GLY A 463 -6.93 -33.78 -17.50
CA GLY A 463 -7.36 -35.07 -16.97
C GLY A 463 -7.21 -35.32 -15.45
N ASN A 464 -6.35 -34.60 -14.75
CA ASN A 464 -6.03 -34.84 -13.32
C ASN A 464 -6.19 -33.61 -12.42
N TRP A 465 -7.18 -32.76 -12.71
CA TRP A 465 -7.48 -31.55 -11.92
C TRP A 465 -8.41 -31.92 -10.76
N SER A 466 -8.02 -31.69 -9.50
CA SER A 466 -8.86 -32.00 -8.32
C SER A 466 -8.99 -30.83 -7.35
N SER A 467 -10.07 -30.85 -6.55
CA SER A 467 -10.67 -29.73 -5.81
C SER A 467 -10.13 -29.49 -4.39
N LYS A 468 -8.85 -29.73 -4.11
CA LYS A 468 -8.23 -29.44 -2.80
C LYS A 468 -6.85 -28.82 -2.94
N GLY A 469 -6.66 -27.65 -2.29
CA GLY A 469 -5.36 -27.05 -1.96
C GLY A 469 -4.48 -26.71 -3.16
N VAL A 470 -4.15 -25.44 -3.36
CA VAL A 470 -3.15 -25.03 -4.37
C VAL A 470 -1.88 -25.88 -4.20
N GLN A 471 -1.60 -26.81 -5.13
CA GLN A 471 -0.31 -27.48 -5.20
C GLN A 471 0.57 -26.74 -6.20
N ILE A 472 1.54 -26.00 -5.65
CA ILE A 472 2.63 -25.40 -6.42
C ILE A 472 3.69 -26.49 -6.62
N SER A 473 3.91 -26.93 -7.86
CA SER A 473 5.03 -27.83 -8.17
C SER A 473 5.99 -27.20 -9.17
N ARG A 474 7.29 -27.23 -8.84
CA ARG A 474 8.37 -26.81 -9.74
C ARG A 474 8.70 -27.96 -10.70
N VAL A 475 8.45 -27.79 -11.99
CA VAL A 475 8.84 -28.78 -13.02
C VAL A 475 10.33 -28.60 -13.33
N THR A 476 11.16 -29.57 -12.96
CA THR A 476 12.63 -29.53 -13.12
C THR A 476 13.17 -30.44 -14.22
N SER A 477 12.32 -31.17 -14.95
CA SER A 477 12.77 -32.32 -15.77
C SER A 477 12.46 -32.25 -17.27
N GLY A 478 12.18 -31.09 -17.86
CA GLY A 478 11.86 -31.03 -19.30
C GLY A 478 12.19 -29.69 -19.94
N GLN A 479 12.95 -29.74 -21.03
CA GLN A 479 13.39 -28.58 -21.80
C GLN A 479 12.21 -27.90 -22.52
N VAL A 480 11.81 -26.74 -21.98
CA VAL A 480 11.22 -25.63 -22.72
C VAL A 480 11.93 -24.38 -22.18
N GLU A 481 12.29 -23.43 -23.02
CA GLU A 481 12.97 -22.20 -22.57
C GLU A 481 12.15 -21.51 -21.46
N GLY A 482 12.78 -21.33 -20.30
CA GLY A 482 12.12 -20.89 -19.07
C GLY A 482 11.98 -21.99 -18.01
N ALA A 483 13.08 -22.65 -17.64
CA ALA A 483 13.11 -23.64 -16.56
C ALA A 483 12.71 -23.00 -15.21
N GLY A 484 11.46 -23.21 -14.78
CA GLY A 484 10.91 -22.73 -13.50
C GLY A 484 9.49 -22.13 -13.54
N ALA A 485 8.71 -22.33 -14.61
CA ALA A 485 7.33 -21.82 -14.71
C ALA A 485 6.42 -22.38 -13.60
N LEU A 486 5.65 -21.47 -12.97
CA LEU A 486 4.62 -21.79 -11.99
C LEU A 486 3.34 -22.22 -12.72
N LEU A 487 2.71 -23.31 -12.30
CA LEU A 487 1.44 -23.79 -12.86
C LEU A 487 0.32 -23.49 -11.85
N ALA A 488 -0.67 -22.65 -12.22
CA ALA A 488 -1.82 -22.29 -11.40
C ALA A 488 -3.12 -22.83 -12.04
N SER A 489 -4.03 -23.40 -11.23
CA SER A 489 -5.29 -24.03 -11.66
C SER A 489 -6.54 -23.16 -11.37
N THR A 490 -7.71 -23.62 -11.81
CA THR A 490 -8.97 -22.87 -11.95
C THR A 490 -9.63 -22.42 -10.65
N MET A 491 -10.42 -21.34 -10.78
CA MET A 491 -11.28 -20.77 -9.75
C MET A 491 -12.40 -21.71 -9.29
N SER A 492 -12.76 -21.59 -8.01
CA SER A 492 -14.03 -22.13 -7.47
C SER A 492 -15.23 -21.34 -8.03
N PRO A 493 -16.42 -21.95 -8.17
CA PRO A 493 -17.65 -21.18 -8.30
C PRO A 493 -17.89 -20.37 -7.01
N TYR A 494 -17.95 -19.04 -7.15
CA TYR A 494 -18.29 -18.13 -6.07
C TYR A 494 -19.78 -18.26 -5.71
N GLY A 495 -20.05 -18.95 -4.60
CA GLY A 495 -21.38 -19.03 -3.99
C GLY A 495 -21.44 -18.48 -2.57
N ARG A 496 -20.54 -17.56 -2.18
CA ARG A 496 -20.45 -17.08 -0.79
C ARG A 496 -20.51 -15.57 -0.63
N ASP A 497 -21.41 -15.19 0.27
CA ASP A 497 -21.53 -13.90 0.95
C ASP A 497 -20.17 -13.51 1.59
N LEU A 498 -19.66 -12.33 1.24
CA LEU A 498 -18.37 -11.78 1.67
C LEU A 498 -18.40 -11.19 3.09
N GLY A 499 -19.37 -11.55 3.92
CA GLY A 499 -19.44 -11.10 5.31
C GLY A 499 -20.01 -9.68 5.42
N ALA A 500 -21.33 -9.61 5.44
CA ALA A 500 -22.17 -8.47 5.84
C ALA A 500 -22.07 -7.15 5.01
N ALA A 501 -21.06 -6.94 4.18
CA ALA A 501 -21.05 -5.87 3.19
C ALA A 501 -21.84 -6.32 1.94
N LYS A 502 -23.06 -5.80 1.79
CA LYS A 502 -23.86 -5.99 0.57
C LYS A 502 -23.68 -4.76 -0.31
N ILE A 503 -23.15 -4.95 -1.51
CA ILE A 503 -23.35 -4.01 -2.62
C ILE A 503 -24.83 -4.15 -2.98
N GLN A 504 -25.63 -3.12 -2.67
CA GLN A 504 -27.00 -3.02 -3.19
C GLN A 504 -26.97 -2.54 -4.63
#